data_AF-A0A165ZJP5-F1
#
_entry.id   AF-A0A165ZJP5-F1
#
_cell.length_a   1.000
_cell.length_b   1.000
_cell.length_c   1.000
_cell.angle_alpha   90.00
_cell.angle_beta   90.00
_cell.angle_gamma   90.00
#
_symmetry.space_group_name_H-M   'P 1'
#
loop_
_entity.id
_entity.type
_entity.pdbx_description
1 polymer ?
#
loop_
_entity_poly.entity_id
_entity_poly.type
_entity_poly.pdbx_seq_one_letter_code
_entity_poly.pdbx_strand_id
1 'polypeptide(L)' 'MPDSCRLKALLFALIRAFEFELAVLGSDVKGSARTVVQRPFVTSEPEKGCSYL' A
#
# COMPACT_ATOMS: atom_id res chain seq x y z
N MET A 1 9.67 -6.34 -22.55
CA MET A 1 8.91 -5.41 -21.68
C MET A 1 9.91 -4.60 -20.85
N PRO A 2 10.25 -3.36 -21.24
CA PRO A 2 11.47 -2.70 -20.75
C PRO A 2 11.39 -1.95 -19.41
N ASP A 3 10.27 -1.97 -18.68
CA ASP A 3 10.13 -1.19 -17.43
C ASP A 3 10.11 -2.03 -16.13
N SER A 4 10.31 -3.34 -16.22
CA SER A 4 10.20 -4.24 -15.06
C SER A 4 11.22 -4.00 -13.94
N CYS A 5 12.29 -3.24 -14.22
CA CYS A 5 13.38 -3.02 -13.27
C CYS A 5 13.06 -1.96 -12.19
N ARG A 6 12.24 -0.94 -12.48
CA ARG A 6 12.08 0.20 -11.55
C ARG A 6 11.43 -0.21 -10.23
N LEU A 7 10.31 -0.92 -10.25
CA LEU A 7 9.63 -1.38 -9.03
C LEU A 7 10.49 -2.41 -8.27
N LYS A 8 11.15 -3.31 -9.00
CA LYS A 8 12.03 -4.33 -8.39
C LYS A 8 13.22 -3.69 -7.68
N ALA A 9 13.84 -2.68 -8.27
CA ALA A 9 14.95 -1.95 -7.64
C ALA A 9 14.51 -1.23 -6.35
N LEU A 10 13.32 -0.59 -6.38
CA LEU A 10 12.77 0.06 -5.19
C LEU A 10 12.47 -0.95 -4.08
N LEU A 11 11.79 -2.06 -4.39
CA LEU A 11 11.49 -3.11 -3.41
C LEU A 11 12.77 -3.72 -2.83
N PHE A 12 13.78 -3.98 -3.67
CA PHE A 12 15.07 -4.49 -3.20
C PHE A 12 15.75 -3.55 -2.21
N ALA A 13 15.78 -2.24 -2.51
CA ALA A 13 16.36 -1.25 -1.62
C ALA A 13 15.61 -1.19 -0.29
N LEU A 14 14.27 -1.13 -0.32
CA LEU A 14 13.46 -1.02 0.89
C LEU A 14 13.60 -2.25 1.80
N ILE A 15 13.48 -3.46 1.25
CA ILE A 15 13.53 -4.71 2.04
C ILE A 15 14.93 -4.98 2.61
N ARG A 16 15.99 -4.45 1.99
CA ARG A 16 17.37 -4.61 2.49
C ARG A 16 17.80 -3.53 3.47
N ALA A 17 17.22 -2.33 3.39
CA ALA A 17 17.60 -1.20 4.24
C ALA A 17 16.78 -1.11 5.53
N PHE A 18 15.59 -1.72 5.57
CA PHE A 18 14.65 -1.57 6.68
C PHE A 18 13.96 -2.89 7.04
N GLU A 19 13.59 -3.01 8.32
CA GLU A 19 12.62 -4.00 8.80
C GLU A 19 11.25 -3.32 8.90
N PHE A 20 10.19 -3.99 8.45
CA PHE A 20 8.84 -3.43 8.40
C PHE A 20 7.89 -4.22 9.29
N GLU A 21 7.11 -3.49 10.08
CA GLU A 21 5.97 -4.01 10.81
C GLU A 21 4.75 -3.16 10.48
N LEU A 22 3.56 -3.79 10.48
CA LEU A 22 2.32 -3.06 10.27
C LEU A 22 1.93 -2.33 11.56
N ALA A 23 1.62 -1.04 11.45
CA ALA A 23 1.12 -0.25 12.57
C ALA A 23 -0.29 -0.68 13.04
N VAL A 24 -1.01 -1.44 12.22
CA VAL A 24 -2.34 -2.00 12.49
C VAL A 24 -2.36 -3.48 12.13
N LEU A 25 -3.36 -4.22 12.62
CA LEU A 25 -3.56 -5.61 12.19
C LEU A 25 -3.80 -5.64 10.67
N GLY A 26 -3.22 -6.63 9.98
CA GLY A 26 -3.39 -6.75 8.52
C GLY A 26 -4.86 -6.85 8.07
N SER A 27 -5.74 -7.39 8.93
CA SER A 27 -7.19 -7.45 8.70
C SER A 27 -7.88 -6.08 8.70
N ASP A 28 -7.24 -5.07 9.29
CA ASP A 28 -7.72 -3.68 9.32
C ASP A 28 -7.34 -2.92 8.03
N VAL A 29 -6.53 -3.51 7.14
CA VAL A 29 -6.18 -2.93 5.84
C VAL A 29 -7.06 -3.56 4.75
N LYS A 30 -7.87 -2.75 4.08
CA LYS A 30 -8.76 -3.21 2.99
C LYS A 30 -8.54 -2.42 1.70
N GLY A 31 -8.77 -3.06 0.56
CA GLY A 31 -8.79 -2.38 -0.74
C GLY A 31 -10.12 -1.68 -1.02
N SER A 32 -10.07 -0.57 -1.75
CA SER A 32 -11.28 0.10 -2.23
C SER A 32 -12.04 -0.76 -3.24
N ALA A 33 -13.13 -1.40 -2.81
CA ALA A 33 -13.95 -2.28 -3.65
C ALA A 33 -14.72 -1.56 -4.78
N ARG A 34 -14.74 -0.23 -4.80
CA ARG A 34 -15.56 0.58 -5.72
C ARG A 34 -14.82 1.03 -6.99
N THR A 35 -13.50 0.86 -7.05
CA THR A 35 -12.67 1.40 -8.14
C THR A 35 -11.80 0.32 -8.76
N VAL A 36 -11.55 0.43 -10.08
CA VAL A 36 -10.60 -0.44 -10.80
C VAL A 36 -9.21 -0.39 -10.15
N VAL A 37 -8.82 0.79 -9.67
CA VAL A 37 -7.61 0.97 -8.86
C VAL A 37 -7.90 0.62 -7.41
N GLN A 38 -7.23 -0.40 -6.88
CA GLN A 38 -7.35 -0.82 -5.48
C GLN A 38 -6.42 0.04 -4.61
N ARG A 39 -6.96 1.09 -3.99
CA ARG A 39 -6.25 1.86 -2.94
C ARG A 39 -6.51 1.23 -1.57
N PRO A 40 -5.48 0.82 -0.83
CA PRO A 40 -5.65 0.36 0.54
C PRO A 40 -6.08 1.50 1.47
N PHE A 41 -6.93 1.20 2.45
CA PHE A 41 -7.30 2.10 3.54
C PHE A 41 -7.37 1.31 4.85
N VAL A 42 -7.23 2.02 5.97
CA VAL A 42 -7.37 1.46 7.32
C VAL A 42 -8.84 1.56 7.73
N THR A 43 -9.47 0.46 8.16
CA THR A 43 -10.92 0.47 8.42
C THR A 43 -11.30 1.22 9.68
N SER A 44 -10.39 1.31 10.66
CA SER A 44 -10.53 2.14 11.84
C SER A 44 -10.40 3.65 11.54
N GLU A 45 -9.82 4.03 10.41
CA GLU A 45 -9.58 5.44 10.02
C GLU A 45 -9.99 5.71 8.56
N PRO A 46 -11.26 5.49 8.19
CA PRO A 46 -11.71 5.48 6.80
C PRO A 46 -11.58 6.85 6.10
N GLU A 47 -11.65 7.95 6.84
CA GLU A 47 -11.48 9.31 6.32
C GLU A 47 -10.03 9.66 5.96
N LYS A 48 -9.03 9.01 6.57
CA LYS A 48 -7.60 9.30 6.28
C LYS A 48 -7.12 8.71 4.95
N GLY A 49 -7.83 7.69 4.43
CA GLY A 49 -7.49 7.02 3.16
C GLY A 49 -8.29 7.52 1.95
N CYS A 50 -9.24 8.44 2.15
CA CYS A 50 -10.29 8.75 1.18
C CYS A 50 -10.53 10.26 1.02
N SER A 51 -9.48 11.04 0.71
CA SER A 51 -9.70 12.39 0.16
C SER A 51 -10.00 12.28 -1.34
N TYR A 52 -11.28 12.24 -1.69
CA TYR A 52 -11.76 12.66 -3.01
C TYR A 52 -12.24 14.12 -2.90
N LEU A 53 -11.31 15.02 -2.62
CA LEU A 53 -11.36 16.43 -3.02
C LEU A 53 -10.11 16.71 -3.85
#